data_AF-A0A1W9UXQ0-F1
#
_entry.id   AF-A0A1W9UXQ0-F1
#
_cell.length_a   1.000
_cell.length_b   1.000
_cell.length_c   1.000
_cell.angle_alpha   90.00
_cell.angle_beta   90.00
_cell.angle_gamma   90.00
#
_symmetry.space_group_name_H-M   'P 1'
#
loop_
_entity.id
_entity.type
_entity.pdbx_description
1 polymer ?
#
loop_
_entity_poly.entity_id
_entity_poly.type
_entity_poly.pdbx_seq_one_letter_code
_entity_poly.pdbx_strand_id
1 'polypeptide(L)' 'MDFQTAKTTDKSRGRIEERAITVGNLLNDYLDWLYLGQVFKLERRFTHLASGKVYSDIQYGITSLSGQEGNCSKCCWCI' A
#
# COMPACT_ATOMS: atom_id res chain seq x y z
N MET A 1 4.31 16.01 7.59
CA MET A 1 4.59 14.63 7.11
C MET A 1 3.26 13.95 6.84
N ASP A 2 2.84 14.00 5.59
CA ASP A 2 1.49 13.69 5.13
C ASP A 2 1.47 12.25 4.62
N PHE A 3 1.60 11.30 5.54
CA PHE A 3 1.49 9.87 5.24
C PHE A 3 0.10 9.38 5.59
N GLN A 4 -0.59 8.79 4.62
CA GLN A 4 -1.87 8.14 4.83
C GLN A 4 -1.67 6.64 4.76
N THR A 5 -2.15 5.91 5.75
CA THR A 5 -2.08 4.44 5.77
C THR A 5 -3.48 3.88 5.84
N ALA A 6 -3.83 2.97 4.94
CA ALA A 6 -4.98 2.09 5.17
C ALA A 6 -4.52 0.66 5.34
N LYS A 7 -5.27 -0.07 6.15
CA LYS A 7 -5.03 -1.47 6.47
C LYS A 7 -6.34 -2.22 6.34
N THR A 8 -6.27 -3.38 5.71
CA THR A 8 -7.38 -4.31 5.56
C THR A 8 -6.89 -5.68 6.01
N THR A 9 -7.67 -6.32 6.87
CA THR A 9 -7.41 -7.69 7.31
C THR A 9 -8.58 -8.55 6.89
N ASP A 10 -8.32 -9.52 6.00
CA ASP A 10 -9.27 -10.54 5.60
C ASP A 10 -8.91 -11.89 6.21
N LYS A 11 -9.93 -12.64 6.62
CA LYS A 11 -9.76 -14.03 7.08
C LYS A 11 -10.60 -14.94 6.20
N SER A 12 -9.94 -15.73 5.36
CA SER A 12 -10.58 -16.62 4.41
C SER A 12 -9.95 -18.02 4.43
N ARG A 13 -10.80 -19.06 4.51
CA ARG A 13 -10.43 -20.50 4.34
C ARG A 13 -9.13 -20.93 5.03
N GLY A 14 -8.89 -20.50 6.28
CA GLY A 14 -7.68 -20.88 7.03
C GLY A 14 -6.44 -20.06 6.71
N ARG A 15 -6.58 -18.94 6.00
CA ARG A 15 -5.55 -17.93 5.76
C ARG A 15 -5.99 -16.61 6.38
N ILE A 16 -5.03 -15.88 6.96
CA ILE A 16 -5.19 -14.47 7.33
C ILE A 16 -4.37 -13.67 6.34
N GLU A 17 -5.02 -12.77 5.62
CA GLU A 17 -4.38 -11.81 4.72
C GLU A 17 -4.45 -10.42 5.35
N GLU A 18 -3.30 -9.84 5.61
CA GLU A 18 -3.17 -8.46 6.07
C GLU A 18 -2.56 -7.66 4.94
N ARG A 19 -3.27 -6.64 4.48
CA ARG A 19 -2.82 -5.70 3.46
C ARG A 19 -2.72 -4.32 4.09
N ALA A 20 -1.55 -3.70 4.01
CA ALA A 20 -1.33 -2.33 4.42
C ALA A 20 -0.77 -1.54 3.26
N ILE A 21 -1.36 -0.40 2.94
CA ILE A 21 -0.81 0.52 1.96
C ILE A 21 -0.55 1.85 2.65
N THR A 22 0.67 2.36 2.48
CA THR A 22 1.11 3.66 2.98
C THR A 22 1.38 4.54 1.78
N VAL A 23 0.66 5.65 1.66
CA VAL A 23 0.80 6.63 0.57
C VAL A 23 1.38 7.90 1.18
N GLY A 24 2.26 8.58 0.44
CA GLY A 24 2.81 9.86 0.85
C GLY A 24 3.26 10.70 -0.33
N ASN A 25 3.40 11.99 -0.07
CA ASN A 25 3.88 12.97 -1.03
C ASN A 25 5.34 13.38 -0.79
N LEU A 26 6.01 12.79 0.22
CA LEU A 26 7.34 13.22 0.66
C LEU A 26 8.38 13.19 -0.46
N LEU A 27 8.29 12.26 -1.41
CA LEU A 27 9.29 12.16 -2.48
C LEU A 27 9.17 13.26 -3.54
N ASN A 28 8.05 13.99 -3.59
CA ASN A 28 7.89 15.12 -4.52
C ASN A 28 8.88 16.25 -4.23
N ASP A 29 9.18 16.53 -2.95
CA ASP A 29 10.12 17.59 -2.56
C ASP A 29 11.60 17.20 -2.77
N TYR A 30 11.90 15.93 -3.02
CA TYR A 30 13.26 15.42 -3.21
C TYR A 30 13.61 15.11 -4.67
N LEU A 31 12.61 15.02 -5.57
CA LEU A 31 12.79 14.59 -6.95
C LEU A 31 11.98 15.49 -7.90
N ASP A 32 12.67 16.34 -8.67
CA ASP A 32 12.12 17.14 -9.79
C ASP A 32 11.78 16.26 -11.02
N TRP A 33 11.10 15.13 -10.81
CA TRP A 33 10.69 14.24 -11.89
C TRP A 33 9.34 14.69 -12.46
N LEU A 34 9.27 14.92 -13.77
CA LEU A 34 8.04 15.34 -14.45
C LEU A 34 6.90 14.34 -14.18
N TYR A 35 5.78 14.81 -13.61
CA TYR A 35 4.59 14.02 -13.28
C TYR A 35 4.75 13.04 -12.10
N LEU A 36 5.71 13.25 -11.19
CA LEU A 36 5.68 12.58 -9.88
C LEU A 36 4.51 13.18 -9.08
N GLY A 37 3.51 12.36 -8.78
CA GLY A 37 2.32 12.78 -8.05
C GLY A 37 2.35 12.30 -6.61
N GLN A 38 2.52 10.99 -6.41
CA GLN A 38 2.60 10.36 -5.10
C GLN A 38 3.49 9.11 -5.11
N VAL A 39 3.96 8.74 -3.93
CA VAL A 39 4.63 7.46 -3.69
C VAL A 39 3.79 6.60 -2.78
N PHE A 40 3.84 5.30 -2.98
CA PHE A 40 3.20 4.36 -2.07
C PHE A 40 4.08 3.14 -1.79
N LYS A 41 3.87 2.59 -0.61
CA LYS A 41 4.40 1.32 -0.15
C LYS A 41 3.22 0.41 0.12
N LEU A 42 3.20 -0.75 -0.50
CA LEU A 42 2.22 -1.80 -0.23
C LEU A 42 2.90 -2.96 0.48
N GLU A 43 2.33 -3.35 1.59
CA GLU A 43 2.76 -4.48 2.40
C GLU A 43 1.63 -5.50 2.42
N ARG A 44 1.94 -6.73 2.01
CA ARG A 44 1.01 -7.86 2.06
C ARG A 44 1.60 -8.93 2.94
N ARG A 45 0.83 -9.39 3.91
CA ARG A 45 1.22 -10.48 4.80
C ARG A 45 0.16 -11.57 4.73
N PHE A 46 0.60 -12.79 4.49
CA PHE A 46 -0.25 -13.97 4.42
C PHE A 46 0.18 -14.93 5.52
N THR A 47 -0.72 -15.20 6.45
CA THR A 47 -0.51 -16.19 7.51
C THR A 47 -1.36 -17.40 7.23
N HIS A 48 -0.74 -18.54 6.94
CA HIS A 48 -1.41 -19.83 6.77
C HIS A 48 -1.65 -20.45 8.15
N LEU A 49 -2.91 -20.52 8.60
CA LEU A 49 -3.24 -21.00 9.94
C LEU A 49 -2.96 -22.51 10.11
N ALA A 50 -3.09 -23.29 9.03
CA ALA A 50 -2.85 -24.72 9.06
C ALA A 50 -1.37 -25.09 9.23
N SER A 51 -0.45 -24.27 8.73
CA SER A 51 0.99 -24.55 8.76
C SER A 51 1.80 -23.57 9.62
N GLY A 52 1.16 -22.50 10.11
CA GLY A 52 1.81 -21.39 10.80
C GLY A 52 2.73 -20.54 9.92
N LYS A 53 2.83 -20.84 8.60
CA LYS A 53 3.75 -20.13 7.70
C LYS A 53 3.26 -18.72 7.44
N VAL A 54 4.17 -17.76 7.59
CA VAL A 54 3.96 -16.36 7.30
C VAL A 54 4.75 -15.99 6.05
N TYR A 55 4.07 -15.39 5.09
CA TYR A 55 4.67 -14.82 3.89
C TYR A 55 4.50 -13.31 3.93
N SER A 56 5.54 -12.55 3.60
CA SER A 56 5.51 -11.10 3.55
C SER A 56 6.05 -10.63 2.20
N ASP A 57 5.28 -9.77 1.55
CA ASP A 57 5.61 -9.15 0.27
C ASP A 57 5.52 -7.62 0.41
N ILE A 58 6.56 -6.93 -0.02
CA ILE A 58 6.64 -5.47 0.05
C ILE A 58 6.90 -4.95 -1.35
N GLN A 59 5.99 -4.09 -1.84
CA GLN A 59 6.07 -3.45 -3.14
C GLN A 59 6.11 -1.94 -2.96
N TYR A 60 6.96 -1.28 -3.75
CA TYR A 60 7.07 0.17 -3.80
C TYR A 60 6.65 0.64 -5.18
N GLY A 61 5.91 1.74 -5.22
CA GLY A 61 5.44 2.31 -6.46
C GLY A 61 5.37 3.83 -6.41
N ILE A 62 5.43 4.41 -7.60
CA ILE A 62 5.19 5.82 -7.83
C ILE A 62 3.97 5.94 -8.74
N THR A 63 3.17 6.97 -8.53
CA THR A 63 2.00 7.27 -9.35
C THR A 63 1.99 8.73 -9.73
N SER A 64 1.46 9.02 -10.92
CA SER A 64 1.24 10.39 -11.40
C SER A 64 -0.08 10.98 -10.93
N LEU A 65 -0.89 10.21 -10.18
CA LEU A 65 -2.12 10.72 -9.57
C LEU A 65 -1.79 11.72 -8.47
N SER A 66 -2.54 12.82 -8.41
CA SER A 66 -2.43 13.82 -7.36
C SER A 66 -3.02 13.30 -6.04
N GLY A 67 -2.54 13.79 -4.90
CA GLY A 67 -2.99 13.28 -3.59
C GLY A 67 -4.45 13.51 -3.22
N GLN A 68 -5.16 14.35 -3.98
CA GLN A 68 -6.61 14.51 -3.85
C GLN A 68 -7.40 13.41 -4.58
N GLU A 69 -6.80 12.77 -5.58
CA GLU A 69 -7.43 11.71 -6.40
C GLU A 69 -6.98 10.32 -5.97
N GLY A 70 -5.71 10.17 -5.58
CA GLY A 70 -5.09 8.96 -5.04
C GLY A 70 -5.35 8.75 -3.55
N ASN A 71 -6.56 9.09 -3.07
CA ASN A 71 -6.95 8.65 -1.72
C ASN A 71 -6.91 7.12 -1.69
N CYS A 72 -6.40 6.58 -0.59
CA CYS A 72 -6.28 5.15 -0.36
C CYS A 72 -7.51 4.34 -0.77
N SER A 73 -8.73 4.86 -0.58
CA SER A 73 -9.97 4.17 -0.99
C SER A 73 -10.21 4.07 -2.50
N LYS A 74 -9.50 4.84 -3.34
CA LYS A 74 -9.69 4.92 -4.80
C LYS A 74 -8.59 4.24 -5.61
N CYS A 75 -7.45 3.91 -5.02
CA CYS A 75 -6.45 3.13 -5.72
C CYS A 75 -6.98 1.70 -5.92
N CYS A 76 -6.99 1.22 -7.17
CA CYS A 76 -7.34 -0.17 -7.53
C CYS A 76 -6.52 -1.21 -6.74
N TRP A 77 -5.39 -0.80 -6.16
CA TRP A 77 -4.55 -1.60 -5.27
C TRP A 77 -5.06 -1.75 -3.82
N CYS A 78 -6.05 -0.94 -3.43
CA CYS A 78 -6.69 -0.97 -2.11
C CYS A 78 -7.99 -1.79 -2.08
N ILE A 79 -8.58 -2.05 -3.26
CA ILE A 79 -9.71 -2.97 -3.48
C ILE A 79 -9.20 -4.37 -3.83
#